data_AF-A0A7C2JB53-F1
#
_entry.id   AF-A0A7C2JB53-F1
#
_cell.length_a   1.000
_cell.length_b   1.000
_cell.length_c   1.000
_cell.angle_alpha   90.00
_cell.angle_beta   90.00
_cell.angle_gamma   90.00
#
_symmetry.space_group_name_H-M   'P 1'
#
loop_
_entity.id
_entity.type
_entity.pdbx_description
1 polymer ?
#
loop_
_entity_poly.entity_id
_entity_poly.type
_entity_poly.pdbx_seq_one_letter_code
_entity_poly.pdbx_strand_id
1 'polypeptide(L)' 'MQEQDLRAELERLRAENEALKAKMTRATSMKVSEKGAVSVYGLGRFPVTLYKEQWLKLLGMADDIKKFIAENDSRLRVRG' A
#
# COMPACT_ATOMS: atom_id res chain seq x y z
N MET A 1 -24.16 3.77 -33.04
CA MET A 1 -23.30 4.47 -32.06
C MET A 1 -22.38 5.36 -32.86
N GLN A 2 -22.38 6.68 -32.65
CA GLN A 2 -21.55 7.59 -33.43
C GLN A 2 -20.08 7.44 -32.98
N GLU A 3 -19.12 7.65 -33.88
CA GLU A 3 -17.69 7.51 -33.56
C GLU A 3 -17.26 8.40 -32.38
N GLN A 4 -17.93 9.55 -32.22
CA GLN A 4 -17.69 10.46 -31.10
C GLN A 4 -18.15 9.88 -29.76
N ASP A 5 -19.30 9.19 -29.72
CA ASP A 5 -19.78 8.51 -28.51
C ASP A 5 -18.80 7.41 -28.08
N LEU A 6 -18.25 6.68 -29.05
CA LEU A 6 -17.27 5.62 -28.79
C LEU A 6 -15.95 6.17 -28.24
N ARG A 7 -15.51 7.34 -28.72
CA ARG A 7 -14.30 8.01 -28.21
C ARG A 7 -14.50 8.53 -26.78
N ALA A 8 -15.64 9.17 -26.51
CA ALA A 8 -15.98 9.66 -25.18
C ALA A 8 -16.06 8.53 -24.15
N GLU A 9 -16.70 7.40 -24.51
CA GLU A 9 -16.78 6.24 -23.64
C GLU A 9 -15.40 5.58 -23.44
N LEU A 10 -14.55 5.56 -24.47
CA LEU A 10 -13.16 5.09 -24.35
C LEU A 10 -12.33 5.92 -23.36
N GLU A 11 -12.43 7.25 -23.42
CA GLU A 11 -11.72 8.13 -22.49
C GLU A 11 -12.24 7.96 -21.06
N ARG A 12 -13.57 7.90 -20.88
CA ARG A 12 -14.19 7.64 -19.59
C ARG A 12 -13.74 6.30 -19.01
N LEU A 13 -13.79 5.23 -19.80
CA LEU A 13 -13.35 3.90 -19.39
C LEU A 13 -11.85 3.87 -19.07
N ARG A 14 -11.01 4.62 -19.79
CA ARG A 14 -9.57 4.75 -19.45
C ARG A 14 -9.35 5.47 -18.14
N ALA A 15 -10.04 6.58 -17.90
CA ALA A 15 -9.95 7.32 -16.64
C ALA A 15 -10.44 6.47 -15.46
N GLU A 16 -11.52 5.73 -15.64
CA GLU A 16 -12.03 4.80 -14.64
C GLU A 16 -11.08 3.62 -14.42
N ASN A 17 -10.45 3.09 -15.47
CA ASN A 17 -9.44 2.03 -15.36
C ASN A 17 -8.20 2.50 -14.58
N GLU A 18 -7.71 3.71 -14.85
CA GLU A 18 -6.59 4.31 -14.11
C GLU A 18 -6.95 4.57 -12.65
N ALA A 19 -8.14 5.11 -12.38
CA ALA A 19 -8.64 5.29 -11.01
C ALA A 19 -8.82 3.95 -10.27
N LEU A 20 -9.29 2.91 -10.97
CA LEU A 20 -9.43 1.57 -10.41
C LEU A 20 -8.06 0.92 -10.17
N LYS A 21 -7.08 1.05 -11.07
CA LYS A 21 -5.70 0.57 -10.86
C LYS A 21 -5.04 1.25 -9.66
N ALA A 22 -5.24 2.56 -9.49
CA ALA A 22 -4.77 3.32 -8.33
C ALA A 22 -5.45 2.87 -7.02
N LYS A 23 -6.69 2.36 -7.07
CA LYS A 23 -7.39 1.77 -5.92
C LYS A 23 -7.04 0.29 -5.69
N MET A 24 -6.69 -0.45 -6.73
CA MET A 24 -6.43 -1.90 -6.70
C MET A 24 -5.02 -2.22 -6.23
N THR A 25 -4.10 -1.25 -6.29
CA THR A 25 -2.99 -1.18 -5.34
C THR A 25 -3.61 -0.95 -3.96
N ARG A 26 -4.04 -2.02 -3.29
CA ARG A 26 -4.28 -2.00 -1.84
C ARG A 26 -2.98 -1.51 -1.21
N ALA A 27 -2.91 -0.22 -0.95
CA ALA A 27 -1.68 0.46 -0.58
C ALA A 27 -1.17 -0.20 0.70
N THR A 28 0.07 -0.67 0.64
CA THR A 28 0.75 -1.12 1.85
C THR A 28 0.82 0.10 2.77
N SER A 29 0.19 0.00 3.94
CA SER A 29 0.06 1.13 4.88
C SER A 29 0.71 0.77 6.20
N MET A 30 1.24 1.79 6.89
CA MET A 30 1.91 1.65 8.18
C MET A 30 1.11 2.36 9.27
N LYS A 31 1.02 1.76 10.46
CA LYS A 31 0.42 2.40 11.64
C LYS A 31 1.24 2.11 12.89
N VAL A 32 1.31 3.10 13.77
CA VAL A 32 1.74 2.90 15.17
C VAL A 32 0.52 2.45 15.97
N SER A 33 0.63 1.30 16.63
CA SER A 33 -0.40 0.80 17.54
C SER A 33 -0.37 1.56 18.88
N GLU A 34 -1.47 1.48 19.64
CA GLU A 34 -1.53 2.03 21.00
C GLU A 34 -0.47 1.45 21.95
N LYS A 35 0.03 0.24 21.64
CA LYS A 35 1.10 -0.42 22.37
C LYS A 35 2.50 0.03 21.95
N GLY A 36 2.62 0.98 21.01
CA GLY A 36 3.89 1.52 20.52
C GLY A 36 4.65 0.61 19.55
N ALA A 37 3.95 -0.30 18.87
CA ALA A 37 4.52 -1.13 17.79
C ALA A 37 4.11 -0.64 16.41
N VAL A 38 4.99 -0.78 15.41
CA VAL A 38 4.70 -0.51 13.99
C VAL A 38 4.08 -1.75 13.34
N SER A 39 2.96 -1.56 12.64
CA SER A 39 2.27 -2.59 11.86
C SER A 39 2.25 -2.21 10.38
N VAL A 40 2.57 -3.17 9.51
CA VAL A 40 2.44 -3.04 8.05
C VAL A 40 1.22 -3.83 7.57
N TYR A 41 0.27 -3.16 6.92
CA TYR A 41 -0.97 -3.75 6.42
C TYR A 41 -0.92 -3.98 4.91
N GLY A 42 -1.80 -4.87 4.43
CA GLY A 42 -1.96 -5.14 2.99
C GLY A 42 -1.00 -6.19 2.43
N LEU A 43 -0.22 -6.87 3.28
CA LEU A 43 0.72 -7.92 2.86
C LEU A 43 0.27 -9.34 3.19
N GLY A 44 -0.62 -9.56 4.17
CA GLY A 44 -1.10 -10.90 4.52
C GLY A 44 -1.71 -10.93 5.91
N ARG A 45 -2.20 -12.10 6.34
CA ARG A 45 -2.63 -12.34 7.73
C ARG A 45 -1.50 -13.01 8.51
N PHE A 46 -1.47 -12.80 9.82
CA PHE A 46 -0.50 -13.43 10.70
C PHE A 46 -0.83 -14.92 10.91
N PRO A 47 0.16 -15.83 10.96
CA PRO A 47 1.60 -15.62 10.70
C PRO A 47 1.86 -15.24 9.24
N VAL A 48 2.73 -14.26 9.02
CA VAL A 48 2.96 -13.67 7.69
C VAL A 48 3.74 -14.65 6.82
N THR A 49 3.03 -15.41 5.99
CA THR A 49 3.60 -16.21 4.89
C THR A 49 3.38 -15.46 3.60
N LEU A 50 4.46 -15.04 2.96
CA LEU A 50 4.44 -14.23 1.72
C LEU A 50 5.04 -15.01 0.56
N TYR A 51 4.48 -14.83 -0.62
CA TYR A 51 5.11 -15.23 -1.88
C TYR A 51 6.34 -14.37 -2.16
N LYS A 52 7.24 -14.85 -3.03
CA LYS A 52 8.51 -14.18 -3.37
C LYS A 52 8.31 -12.71 -3.74
N GLU A 53 7.32 -12.41 -4.57
CA GLU A 53 7.02 -11.05 -5.05
C GLU A 53 6.55 -10.14 -3.92
N GLN A 54 5.83 -10.71 -2.95
CA GLN A 54 5.37 -9.99 -1.77
C GLN A 54 6.54 -9.70 -0.80
N TRP A 55 7.50 -10.63 -0.67
CA TRP A 55 8.76 -10.38 0.04
C TRP A 55 9.57 -9.28 -0.61
N LEU A 56 9.77 -9.34 -1.92
CA LEU A 56 10.51 -8.31 -2.66
C LEU A 56 9.83 -6.94 -2.52
N LYS A 57 8.49 -6.90 -2.56
CA LYS A 57 7.73 -5.67 -2.30
C LYS A 57 7.97 -5.13 -0.89
N LEU A 58 7.89 -5.97 0.15
CA LEU A 58 8.13 -5.55 1.53
C LEU A 58 9.58 -5.06 1.73
N LEU A 59 10.56 -5.79 1.20
CA LEU A 59 11.98 -5.42 1.30
C LEU A 59 12.29 -4.12 0.55
N GLY A 60 11.61 -3.87 -0.58
CA GLY A 60 11.71 -2.61 -1.31
C GLY A 60 11.20 -1.39 -0.54
N MET A 61 10.39 -1.59 0.51
CA MET A 61 9.89 -0.53 1.38
C MET A 61 10.76 -0.30 2.63
N ALA A 62 11.94 -0.91 2.72
CA ALA A 62 12.77 -0.88 3.93
C ALA A 62 13.10 0.56 4.38
N ASP A 63 13.41 1.47 3.45
CA ASP A 63 13.75 2.84 3.81
C ASP A 63 12.52 3.67 4.20
N ASP A 64 11.36 3.44 3.58
CA ASP A 64 10.10 4.05 4.00
C ASP A 64 9.72 3.61 5.43
N ILE A 65 9.93 2.32 5.76
CA ILE A 65 9.70 1.80 7.11
C ILE A 65 10.63 2.48 8.12
N LYS A 66 11.93 2.59 7.81
CA LYS A 66 12.90 3.28 8.69
C LYS A 66 12.52 4.75 8.90
N LYS A 67 12.13 5.45 7.83
CA LYS A 67 11.68 6.84 7.89
C LYS A 67 10.44 6.97 8.77
N PHE A 68 9.44 6.12 8.57
CA PHE A 68 8.22 6.10 9.38
C PHE A 68 8.50 5.85 10.87
N ILE A 69 9.44 4.96 11.19
CA ILE A 69 9.91 4.74 12.57
C ILE A 69 10.52 6.02 13.13
N ALA A 70 11.47 6.63 12.42
CA ALA A 70 12.14 7.85 12.88
C ALA A 70 11.14 9.01 13.11
N GLU A 71 10.17 9.20 12.21
CA GLU A 71 9.12 10.22 12.34
C GLU A 71 8.17 9.97 13.52
N ASN A 72 8.05 8.73 13.99
CA ASN A 72 7.15 8.34 15.08
C ASN A 72 7.88 7.88 16.33
N ASP A 73 9.19 8.09 16.44
CA ASP A 73 10.06 7.53 17.50
C ASP A 73 9.50 7.78 18.91
N SER A 74 9.00 8.99 19.16
CA SER A 74 8.38 9.39 20.44
C SER A 74 7.15 8.57 20.87
N ARG A 75 6.50 7.89 19.92
CA ARG A 75 5.31 7.05 20.13
C ARG A 75 5.65 5.57 20.18
N LEU A 76 6.88 5.19 19.86
CA LEU A 76 7.32 3.80 19.78
C LEU A 76 7.89 3.32 21.11
N ARG A 77 7.62 2.05 21.42
CA ARG A 77 8.20 1.38 22.59
C ARG A 77 9.30 0.44 22.15
N VAL A 78 10.46 0.53 22.79
CA VAL A 78 11.50 -0.49 22.69
C VAL A 78 11.11 -1.63 23.64
N ARG A 79 10.90 -2.83 23.09
CA ARG A 79 10.81 -4.04 23.91
C ARG A 79 12.21 -4.60 24.09
N GLY A 80 12.75 -4.47 25.30
CA GLY A 80 13.92 -5.21 25.77
C GLY A 80 13.53 -6.52 26.42
#